data_AF-Q5W2Z8-F1
#
_entry.id   AF-Q5W2Z8-F1
#
_cell.length_a   1.000
_cell.length_b   1.000
_cell.length_c   1.000
_cell.angle_alpha   90.00
_cell.angle_beta   90.00
_cell.angle_gamma   90.00
#
_symmetry.space_group_name_H-M   'P 1'
#
loop_
_entity.id
_entity.type
_entity.pdbx_description
1 polymer ?
#
loop_
_entity_poly.entity_id
_entity_poly.type
_entity_poly.pdbx_seq_one_letter_code
_entity_poly.pdbx_strand_id
1 'polypeptide(L)'
;MFIFSISKNKNMEQIVDFPDPADYKYPDELRLPDGTLLMGRTPGESPLIMNRKKWKLYITYERLDNDPDNPRPILKSTQTGITYRLPDDPITRMVLGYIKQNPGCTPEEVMGVVLSWYQENGVDLLSNEDRMFGWAMYVYDTISLLAIHGLIRIEK
;
A
#
# COMPACT_ATOMS: atom_id res chain seq x y z
N MET A 1 -40.60 21.60 20.79
CA MET A 1 -39.45 21.43 21.70
C MET A 1 -39.05 19.97 21.63
N PHE A 2 -38.10 19.61 20.78
CA PHE A 2 -37.61 18.24 20.68
C PHE A 2 -36.25 18.18 21.36
N ILE A 3 -36.20 17.47 22.48
CA ILE A 3 -34.96 17.15 23.20
C ILE A 3 -34.36 15.96 22.48
N PHE A 4 -33.34 16.19 21.66
CA PHE A 4 -32.53 15.10 21.15
C PHE A 4 -31.67 14.57 22.30
N SER A 5 -31.90 13.32 22.68
CA SER A 5 -31.02 12.57 23.58
C SER A 5 -29.70 12.33 22.84
N ILE A 6 -28.67 13.09 23.21
CA ILE A 6 -27.31 12.83 22.74
C ILE A 6 -26.81 11.60 23.49
N SER A 7 -26.97 10.43 22.86
CA SER A 7 -26.26 9.23 23.28
C SER A 7 -24.76 9.46 23.09
N LYS A 8 -24.04 9.64 24.21
CA LYS A 8 -22.58 9.62 24.26
C LYS A 8 -22.08 8.22 23.93
N ASN A 9 -21.84 7.92 22.65
CA ASN A 9 -20.94 6.83 22.30
C ASN A 9 -19.50 7.32 22.42
N LYS A 10 -18.82 6.83 23.45
CA LYS A 10 -17.37 6.99 23.68
C LYS A 10 -16.60 6.30 22.54
N ASN A 11 -15.73 7.05 21.87
CA ASN A 11 -14.64 6.58 21.01
C ASN A 11 -15.01 5.57 19.92
N MET A 12 -15.79 5.99 18.91
CA MET A 12 -15.71 5.33 17.61
C MET A 12 -14.30 5.64 17.06
N GLU A 13 -13.39 4.66 17.00
CA GLU A 13 -12.18 4.81 16.21
C GLU A 13 -12.61 5.18 14.78
N GLN A 14 -12.23 6.39 14.34
CA GLN A 14 -12.62 6.88 13.04
C GLN A 14 -11.95 6.01 11.97
N ILE A 15 -12.76 5.21 11.28
CA ILE A 15 -12.31 4.44 10.11
C ILE A 15 -12.25 5.41 8.93
N VAL A 16 -11.06 5.62 8.38
CA VAL A 16 -10.85 6.42 7.16
C VAL A 16 -10.67 5.49 5.96
N ASP A 17 -11.14 5.91 4.78
CA ASP A 17 -10.86 5.13 3.56
C ASP A 17 -9.40 5.36 3.13
N PHE A 18 -8.68 4.27 2.85
CA PHE A 18 -7.34 4.33 2.29
C PHE A 18 -7.41 4.80 0.83
N PRO A 19 -6.50 5.68 0.38
CA PRO A 19 -6.49 6.13 -1.01
C PRO A 19 -6.22 4.97 -1.97
N ASP A 20 -6.98 4.90 -3.06
CA ASP A 20 -6.70 3.97 -4.14
C ASP A 20 -5.44 4.44 -4.91
N PRO A 21 -4.41 3.59 -5.10
CA PRO A 21 -3.24 3.94 -5.89
C PRO A 21 -3.56 4.40 -7.32
N ALA A 22 -4.67 3.93 -7.92
CA ALA A 22 -5.07 4.34 -9.28
C ALA A 22 -5.58 5.78 -9.36
N ASP A 23 -6.24 6.26 -8.30
CA ASP A 23 -6.92 7.56 -8.25
C ASP A 23 -6.16 8.60 -7.40
N TYR A 24 -5.09 8.19 -6.72
CA TYR A 24 -4.33 9.07 -5.85
C TYR A 24 -3.59 10.14 -6.65
N LYS A 25 -3.71 11.40 -6.19
CA LYS A 25 -3.02 12.53 -6.79
C LYS A 25 -1.60 12.62 -6.23
N TYR A 26 -0.68 11.89 -6.85
CA TYR A 26 0.71 11.88 -6.44
C TYR A 26 1.36 13.26 -6.57
N PRO A 27 2.03 13.76 -5.52
CA PRO A 27 2.89 14.92 -5.63
C PRO A 27 4.17 14.58 -6.41
N ASP A 28 4.88 15.60 -6.89
CA ASP A 28 6.21 15.48 -7.51
C ASP A 28 7.22 14.68 -6.67
N GLU A 29 7.13 14.81 -5.35
CA GLU A 29 7.96 14.09 -4.40
C GLU A 29 7.09 13.49 -3.31
N LEU A 30 7.15 12.17 -3.16
CA LEU A 30 6.54 11.46 -2.06
C LEU A 30 7.60 11.17 -1.00
N ARG A 31 7.33 11.57 0.24
CA ARG A 31 8.26 11.45 1.37
C ARG A 31 7.64 10.65 2.49
N LEU A 32 8.47 9.88 3.20
CA LEU A 32 8.09 9.27 4.47
C LEU A 32 7.83 10.35 5.53
N PRO A 33 7.14 10.03 6.64
CA PRO A 33 6.88 10.99 7.71
C PRO A 33 8.14 11.63 8.33
N ASP A 34 9.29 10.97 8.24
CA ASP A 34 10.59 11.49 8.69
C ASP A 34 11.27 12.45 7.70
N GLY A 35 10.63 12.73 6.56
CA GLY A 35 11.15 13.60 5.50
C GLY A 35 11.99 12.89 4.44
N THR A 36 12.28 11.60 4.59
CA THR A 36 13.02 10.80 3.60
C THR A 36 12.28 10.79 2.26
N LEU A 37 12.98 11.07 1.16
CA LEU A 37 12.46 10.89 -0.19
C LEU A 37 12.21 9.40 -0.50
N LEU A 38 11.00 9.07 -0.92
CA LEU A 38 10.58 7.72 -1.27
C LEU A 38 10.37 7.55 -2.78
N MET A 39 9.65 8.49 -3.39
CA MET A 39 9.44 8.60 -4.83
C MET A 39 9.74 10.04 -5.28
N GLY A 40 10.51 10.20 -6.35
CA GLY A 40 10.78 11.50 -6.98
C GLY A 40 9.97 11.69 -8.27
N ARG A 41 10.30 12.73 -9.04
CA ARG A 41 9.57 13.06 -10.27
C ARG A 41 9.76 12.04 -11.38
N THR A 42 10.89 11.32 -11.33
CA THR A 42 11.23 10.29 -12.30
C THR A 42 11.62 8.98 -11.60
N PRO A 43 11.50 7.82 -12.27
CA PRO A 43 11.95 6.54 -11.70
C PRO A 43 13.42 6.54 -11.25
N GLY A 44 14.29 7.27 -11.93
CA GLY A 44 15.71 7.39 -11.58
C GLY A 44 15.98 8.25 -10.35
N GLU A 45 15.05 9.14 -10.01
CA GLU A 45 15.10 9.96 -8.79
C GLU A 45 14.43 9.28 -7.59
N SER A 46 13.68 8.20 -7.81
CA SER A 46 12.90 7.49 -6.78
C SER A 46 13.76 6.49 -5.99
N PRO A 47 14.11 6.75 -4.71
CA PRO A 47 14.95 5.84 -3.94
C PRO A 47 14.35 4.46 -3.75
N LEU A 48 13.01 4.33 -3.69
CA LEU A 48 12.31 3.05 -3.64
C LEU A 48 12.67 2.16 -4.84
N ILE A 49 12.71 2.74 -6.05
CA ILE A 49 13.00 2.03 -7.31
C ILE A 49 14.51 1.76 -7.43
N MET A 50 15.33 2.76 -7.11
CA MET A 50 16.79 2.65 -7.19
C MET A 50 17.36 1.64 -6.19
N ASN A 51 16.73 1.49 -5.04
CA ASN A 51 17.14 0.53 -3.99
C ASN A 51 16.20 -0.68 -3.89
N ARG A 52 15.39 -0.95 -4.92
CA ARG A 52 14.38 -2.03 -4.93
C ARG A 52 14.91 -3.43 -4.61
N LYS A 53 16.22 -3.65 -4.75
CA LYS A 53 16.91 -4.93 -4.45
C LYS A 53 17.50 -5.01 -3.03
N LYS A 54 17.58 -3.88 -2.35
CA LYS A 54 18.29 -3.73 -1.07
C LYS A 54 17.32 -3.46 0.07
N TRP A 55 16.41 -2.51 -0.13
CA TRP A 55 15.45 -2.10 0.88
C TRP A 55 14.51 -3.24 1.24
N LYS A 56 14.12 -3.28 2.51
CA LYS A 56 13.39 -4.39 3.12
C LYS A 56 12.05 -3.91 3.65
N LEU A 57 10.99 -4.64 3.33
CA LEU A 57 9.61 -4.28 3.63
C LEU A 57 9.08 -5.09 4.81
N TYR A 58 8.39 -4.42 5.72
CA TYR A 58 7.74 -5.05 6.87
C TYR A 58 6.37 -4.41 7.11
N ILE A 59 5.40 -5.23 7.46
CA ILE A 59 4.07 -4.80 7.87
C ILE A 59 4.09 -4.10 9.23
N THR A 60 3.27 -3.06 9.34
CA THR A 60 3.07 -2.27 10.56
C THR A 60 1.60 -1.96 10.76
N TYR A 61 0.78 -3.00 10.63
CA TYR A 61 -0.66 -2.91 10.88
C TYR A 61 -1.17 -4.15 11.61
N GLU A 62 -2.31 -3.99 12.27
CA GLU A 62 -3.15 -5.06 12.78
C GLU A 62 -4.45 -5.10 11.96
N ARG A 63 -4.89 -6.30 11.55
CA ARG A 63 -6.19 -6.45 10.87
C ARG A 63 -7.28 -6.51 11.93
N LEU A 64 -8.31 -5.67 11.78
CA LEU A 64 -9.41 -5.55 12.74
C LEU A 64 -10.67 -6.31 12.30
N ASP A 65 -10.82 -6.63 11.01
CA ASP A 65 -11.91 -7.46 10.53
C ASP A 65 -11.57 -8.95 10.62
N ASN A 66 -12.57 -9.76 11.03
CA ASN A 66 -12.43 -11.21 11.22
C ASN A 66 -12.65 -12.02 9.94
N ASP A 67 -13.20 -11.40 8.90
CA ASP A 67 -13.50 -12.06 7.62
C ASP A 67 -12.25 -12.06 6.74
N PRO A 68 -11.58 -13.21 6.52
CA PRO A 68 -10.37 -13.25 5.71
C PRO A 68 -10.61 -12.82 4.26
N ASP A 69 -11.82 -13.03 3.73
CA ASP A 69 -12.21 -12.84 2.33
C ASP A 69 -12.85 -11.47 2.07
N ASN A 70 -12.95 -10.63 3.10
CA ASN A 70 -13.44 -9.27 2.96
C ASN A 70 -12.63 -8.53 1.87
N PRO A 71 -13.26 -8.05 0.78
CA PRO A 71 -12.57 -7.36 -0.30
C PRO A 71 -11.99 -6.02 0.15
N ARG A 72 -12.49 -5.44 1.24
CA ARG A 72 -12.04 -4.16 1.79
C ARG A 72 -11.63 -4.30 3.25
N PRO A 73 -10.49 -4.97 3.53
CA PRO A 73 -10.03 -5.21 4.88
C PRO A 73 -9.85 -3.92 5.68
N ILE A 74 -10.07 -4.02 6.99
CA ILE A 74 -9.93 -2.91 7.93
C ILE A 74 -8.63 -3.11 8.70
N LEU A 75 -7.68 -2.20 8.51
CA LEU A 75 -6.34 -2.29 9.05
C LEU A 75 -6.06 -1.11 9.96
N LYS A 76 -5.51 -1.35 11.15
CA LYS A 76 -5.04 -0.32 12.06
C LYS A 76 -3.52 -0.22 11.99
N SER A 77 -2.99 0.95 11.60
CA SER A 77 -1.55 1.20 11.62
C SER A 77 -1.03 1.16 13.05
N THR A 78 -0.02 0.34 13.31
CA THR A 78 0.66 0.29 14.62
C THR A 78 1.64 1.43 14.82
N GLN A 79 1.96 2.19 13.75
CA GLN A 79 2.81 3.37 13.81
C GLN A 79 2.02 4.65 14.10
N THR A 80 0.89 4.83 13.41
CA THR A 80 0.11 6.08 13.49
C THR A 80 -1.15 5.94 14.36
N GLY A 81 -1.59 4.72 14.65
CA GLY A 81 -2.84 4.43 15.34
C GLY A 81 -4.10 4.62 14.49
N ILE A 82 -3.97 5.07 13.23
CA ILE A 82 -5.08 5.33 12.32
C ILE A 82 -5.64 4.00 11.79
N THR A 83 -6.96 3.90 11.77
CA THR A 83 -7.69 2.76 11.22
C THR A 83 -8.17 3.06 9.80
N TYR A 84 -7.68 2.28 8.83
CA TYR A 84 -7.96 2.40 7.42
C TYR A 84 -8.89 1.29 6.93
N ARG A 85 -9.83 1.61 6.05
CA ARG A 85 -10.52 0.65 5.18
C ARG A 85 -9.82 0.64 3.83
N LEU A 86 -9.30 -0.51 3.41
CA LEU A 86 -8.61 -0.62 2.12
C LEU A 86 -9.58 -0.49 0.93
N PRO A 87 -9.08 -0.05 -0.25
CA PRO A 87 -9.83 -0.14 -1.50
C PRO A 87 -10.10 -1.60 -1.87
N ASP A 88 -11.08 -1.82 -2.73
CA ASP A 88 -11.27 -3.14 -3.37
C ASP A 88 -10.27 -3.31 -4.51
N ASP A 89 -8.98 -3.28 -4.17
CA ASP A 89 -7.87 -3.44 -5.11
C ASP A 89 -7.11 -4.73 -4.80
N PRO A 90 -7.09 -5.71 -5.73
CA PRO A 90 -6.37 -6.95 -5.54
C PRO A 90 -4.86 -6.75 -5.36
N ILE A 91 -4.27 -5.68 -5.90
CA ILE A 91 -2.83 -5.45 -5.85
C ILE A 91 -2.39 -4.95 -4.48
N THR A 92 -3.09 -3.98 -3.91
CA THR A 92 -2.88 -3.54 -2.54
C THR A 92 -2.97 -4.73 -1.58
N ARG A 93 -3.97 -5.61 -1.77
CA ARG A 93 -4.10 -6.84 -0.95
C ARG A 93 -2.95 -7.82 -1.19
N MET A 94 -2.54 -8.03 -2.44
CA MET A 94 -1.43 -8.93 -2.79
C MET A 94 -0.10 -8.46 -2.23
N VAL A 95 0.21 -7.17 -2.35
CA VAL A 95 1.41 -6.53 -1.81
C VAL A 95 1.48 -6.73 -0.29
N LEU A 96 0.40 -6.38 0.44
CA LEU A 96 0.37 -6.56 1.89
C LEU A 96 0.43 -8.03 2.30
N GLY A 97 -0.29 -8.91 1.60
CA GLY A 97 -0.29 -10.34 1.83
C GLY A 97 1.10 -10.95 1.65
N TYR A 98 1.80 -10.59 0.58
CA TYR A 98 3.15 -11.08 0.30
C TYR A 98 4.17 -10.57 1.33
N ILE A 99 4.15 -9.28 1.69
CA ILE A 99 5.03 -8.73 2.73
C ILE A 99 4.75 -9.40 4.08
N LYS A 100 3.48 -9.69 4.38
CA LYS A 100 3.09 -10.41 5.61
C LYS A 100 3.65 -11.82 5.67
N GLN A 101 3.62 -12.55 4.57
CA GLN A 101 4.14 -13.92 4.48
C GLN A 101 5.67 -13.94 4.40
N ASN A 102 6.30 -12.88 3.88
CA ASN A 102 7.74 -12.78 3.67
C ASN A 102 8.29 -11.46 4.26
N PRO A 103 8.34 -11.30 5.60
CA PRO A 103 8.92 -10.11 6.23
C PRO A 103 10.38 -9.95 5.84
N GLY A 104 10.78 -8.76 5.39
CA GLY A 104 12.12 -8.51 4.85
C GLY A 104 12.27 -8.86 3.37
N CYS A 105 11.17 -9.10 2.65
CA CYS A 105 11.20 -9.07 1.19
C CYS A 105 11.57 -7.67 0.67
N THR A 106 12.03 -7.64 -0.56
CA THR A 106 12.44 -6.45 -1.28
C THR A 106 11.31 -5.94 -2.18
N PRO A 107 11.27 -4.63 -2.51
CA PRO A 107 10.31 -4.12 -3.50
C PRO A 107 10.35 -4.86 -4.84
N GLU A 108 11.52 -5.33 -5.28
CA GLU A 108 11.65 -6.11 -6.52
C GLU A 108 10.98 -7.48 -6.42
N GLU A 109 11.10 -8.17 -5.29
CA GLU A 109 10.42 -9.46 -5.08
C GLU A 109 8.90 -9.30 -5.10
N VAL A 110 8.37 -8.27 -4.42
CA VAL A 110 6.94 -7.94 -4.45
C VAL A 110 6.48 -7.68 -5.88
N MET A 111 7.19 -6.84 -6.62
CA MET A 111 6.91 -6.53 -8.03
C MET A 111 6.91 -7.79 -8.89
N GLY A 112 7.91 -8.66 -8.73
CA GLY A 112 8.02 -9.90 -9.49
C GLY A 112 6.80 -10.80 -9.32
N VAL A 113 6.32 -10.96 -8.09
CA VAL A 113 5.12 -11.78 -7.80
C VAL A 113 3.87 -11.16 -8.41
N VAL A 114 3.69 -9.85 -8.28
CA VAL A 114 2.52 -9.16 -8.84
C VAL A 114 2.49 -9.25 -10.36
N LEU A 115 3.61 -8.99 -11.04
CA LEU A 115 3.69 -9.08 -12.50
C LEU A 115 3.48 -10.52 -12.98
N SER A 116 4.02 -11.51 -12.27
CA SER A 116 3.81 -12.93 -12.59
C SER A 116 2.33 -13.30 -12.49
N TRP A 117 1.65 -12.87 -11.44
CA TRP A 117 0.21 -13.09 -11.28
C TRP A 117 -0.61 -12.47 -12.43
N TYR A 118 -0.28 -11.26 -12.87
CA TYR A 118 -0.97 -10.64 -14.00
C TYR A 118 -0.76 -11.40 -15.31
N GLN A 119 0.48 -11.83 -15.58
CA GLN A 119 0.79 -12.65 -16.74
C GLN A 119 0.00 -13.96 -16.73
N GLU A 120 -0.11 -14.62 -15.58
CA GLU A 120 -0.90 -15.84 -15.39
C GLU A 120 -2.41 -15.61 -15.57
N ASN A 121 -2.90 -14.41 -15.23
CA ASN A 121 -4.31 -14.02 -15.39
C ASN A 121 -4.61 -13.39 -16.76
N GLY A 122 -3.75 -13.60 -17.76
CA GLY A 122 -4.00 -13.27 -19.16
C GLY A 122 -3.65 -11.85 -19.57
N VAL A 123 -2.98 -11.07 -18.71
CA VAL A 123 -2.41 -9.78 -19.11
C VAL A 123 -1.08 -10.04 -19.81
N ASP A 124 -1.02 -9.73 -21.10
CA ASP A 124 0.21 -9.89 -21.87
C ASP A 124 1.22 -8.77 -21.51
N LEU A 125 2.15 -9.10 -20.61
CA LEU A 125 3.24 -8.22 -20.16
C LEU A 125 4.52 -8.47 -20.94
N LEU A 126 4.79 -9.71 -21.30
CA LEU A 126 6.06 -10.11 -21.94
C LEU A 126 6.21 -9.56 -23.36
N SER A 127 5.12 -9.37 -24.10
CA SER A 127 5.17 -8.79 -25.44
C SER A 127 5.02 -7.26 -25.47
N ASN A 128 4.70 -6.64 -24.33
CA ASN A 128 4.36 -5.23 -24.24
C ASN A 128 5.08 -4.55 -23.07
N GLU A 129 6.26 -3.99 -23.37
CA GLU A 129 7.13 -3.34 -22.39
C GLU A 129 6.46 -2.14 -21.70
N ASP A 130 5.69 -1.32 -22.44
CA ASP A 130 4.98 -0.17 -21.87
C ASP A 130 3.95 -0.61 -20.83
N ARG A 131 3.23 -1.71 -21.10
CA ARG A 131 2.26 -2.28 -20.16
C ARG A 131 2.96 -2.85 -18.93
N MET A 132 4.07 -3.58 -19.12
CA MET A 132 4.87 -4.08 -18.02
C MET A 132 5.39 -2.94 -17.14
N PHE A 133 5.88 -1.86 -17.75
CA PHE A 133 6.34 -0.68 -17.04
C PHE A 133 5.21 0.00 -16.26
N GLY A 134 4.02 0.16 -16.86
CA GLY A 134 2.85 0.72 -16.18
C GLY A 134 2.45 -0.07 -14.93
N TRP A 135 2.42 -1.41 -15.02
CA TRP A 135 2.14 -2.26 -13.85
C TRP A 135 3.24 -2.22 -12.80
N ALA A 136 4.51 -2.18 -13.21
CA ALA A 136 5.63 -2.05 -12.28
C ALA A 136 5.53 -0.73 -11.48
N MET A 137 5.22 0.38 -12.15
CA MET A 137 5.01 1.67 -11.50
C MET A 137 3.82 1.63 -10.53
N TYR A 138 2.70 1.04 -10.94
CA TYR A 138 1.54 0.86 -10.05
C TYR A 138 1.88 0.11 -8.76
N VAL A 139 2.73 -0.93 -8.83
CA VAL A 139 3.20 -1.64 -7.63
C VAL A 139 4.07 -0.74 -6.74
N TYR A 140 4.98 0.04 -7.32
CA TYR A 140 5.79 0.99 -6.54
C TYR A 140 4.94 2.07 -5.89
N ASP A 141 3.97 2.60 -6.62
CA ASP A 141 2.99 3.56 -6.15
C ASP A 141 2.17 3.00 -4.98
N THR A 142 1.74 1.74 -5.08
CA THR A 142 1.07 1.00 -4.00
C THR A 142 1.95 0.86 -2.76
N ILE A 143 3.20 0.36 -2.92
CA ILE A 143 4.16 0.24 -1.81
C ILE A 143 4.40 1.60 -1.15
N SER A 144 4.52 2.65 -1.97
CA SER A 144 4.80 4.00 -1.48
C SER A 144 3.64 4.56 -0.64
N LEU A 145 2.39 4.38 -1.08
CA LEU A 145 1.22 4.78 -0.31
C LEU A 145 1.09 4.00 0.99
N LEU A 146 1.33 2.69 0.97
CA LEU A 146 1.29 1.87 2.18
C LEU A 146 2.33 2.34 3.20
N ALA A 147 3.51 2.77 2.73
CA ALA A 147 4.58 3.24 3.59
C ALA A 147 4.28 4.61 4.23
N ILE A 148 3.80 5.59 3.46
CA ILE A 148 3.50 6.93 4.01
C ILE A 148 2.32 6.92 4.99
N HIS A 149 1.38 5.99 4.83
CA HIS A 149 0.25 5.82 5.75
C HIS A 149 0.59 4.90 6.95
N GLY A 150 1.84 4.44 7.04
CA GLY A 150 2.33 3.62 8.15
C GLY A 150 1.72 2.22 8.22
N LEU A 151 1.22 1.69 7.10
CA LEU A 151 0.78 0.29 7.00
C LEU A 151 1.95 -0.65 6.74
N ILE A 152 3.03 -0.15 6.15
CA ILE A 152 4.32 -0.83 6.10
C ILE A 152 5.44 0.11 6.53
N ARG A 153 6.57 -0.46 6.90
CA ARG A 153 7.84 0.23 7.11
C ARG A 153 8.90 -0.29 6.15
N ILE A 154 9.86 0.57 5.85
CA ILE A 154 10.98 0.30 4.96
C ILE A 154 12.26 0.39 5.78
N GLU A 155 13.05 -0.68 5.80
CA GLU A 155 14.43 -0.66 6.28
C GLU A 155 15.38 -0.50 5.07
N LYS A 156 16.36 0.41 5.21
CA LYS A 156 17.22 0.87 4.12
C LYS A 156 18.55 0.13 4.08
#